data_AF-W1XWP9-F1
#
_entry.id   AF-W1XWP9-F1
#
_cell.length_a   1.000
_cell.length_b   1.000
_cell.length_c   1.000
_cell.angle_alpha   90.00
_cell.angle_beta   90.00
_cell.angle_gamma   90.00
#
_symmetry.space_group_name_H-M   'P 1'
#
loop_
_entity.id
_entity.type
_entity.pdbx_description
1 polymer ?
#
loop_
_entity_poly.entity_id
_entity_poly.type
_entity_poly.pdbx_seq_one_letter_code
_entity_poly.pdbx_strand_id
1 'polypeptide(L)'
;LGSECTVDRELKALAQAMHQAGKPLGFMCIAPAMLPKIFDFPLRLTIGTDIDTAEVLEEMGAEHVPCPVDDIVVDEDNKIVTTPA
;
A
#
# COMPACT_ATOMS: atom_id res chain seq x y z
N LEU A 1 -6.42 14.77 -5.64
CA LEU A 1 -5.13 14.24 -5.13
C LEU A 1 -5.35 13.93 -3.67
N GLY A 2 -5.20 12.67 -3.25
CA GLY A 2 -5.77 12.14 -2.00
C GLY A 2 -6.76 11.01 -2.29
N SER A 3 -7.75 10.81 -1.42
CA SER A 3 -8.73 9.70 -1.48
C SER A 3 -9.54 9.58 -2.79
N GLU A 4 -9.62 10.64 -3.59
CA GLU A 4 -10.26 10.65 -4.92
C GLU A 4 -9.33 10.21 -6.06
N CYS A 5 -8.14 9.66 -5.77
CA CYS A 5 -7.21 9.23 -6.81
C CYS A 5 -7.73 8.03 -7.62
N THR A 6 -7.31 7.97 -8.87
CA THR A 6 -7.47 6.82 -9.74
C THR A 6 -6.11 6.16 -9.96
N VAL A 7 -6.10 4.83 -10.00
CA VAL A 7 -4.92 4.04 -10.34
C VAL A 7 -5.02 3.67 -11.82
N ASP A 8 -3.89 3.73 -12.52
CA ASP A 8 -3.80 3.24 -13.90
C ASP A 8 -4.39 1.82 -14.01
N ARG A 9 -5.16 1.60 -15.08
CA ARG A 9 -5.93 0.36 -15.23
C ARG A 9 -5.03 -0.85 -15.43
N GLU A 10 -3.95 -0.71 -16.20
CA GLU A 10 -3.03 -1.81 -16.48
C GLU A 10 -2.21 -2.15 -15.23
N LEU A 11 -1.76 -1.14 -14.49
CA LEU A 11 -1.10 -1.31 -13.19
C LEU A 11 -1.99 -2.06 -12.20
N LYS A 12 -3.26 -1.65 -12.06
CA LYS A 12 -4.22 -2.31 -11.17
C LYS A 12 -4.43 -3.76 -11.56
N ALA A 13 -4.65 -4.04 -12.85
CA ALA A 13 -4.84 -5.40 -13.35
C ALA A 13 -3.61 -6.29 -13.10
N LEU A 14 -2.41 -5.76 -13.34
CA LEU A 14 -1.16 -6.47 -13.11
C LEU A 14 -0.97 -6.81 -11.61
N ALA A 15 -1.15 -5.82 -10.73
CA ALA A 15 -1.00 -6.03 -9.29
C ALA A 15 -2.00 -7.07 -8.76
N GLN A 16 -3.26 -7.01 -9.19
CA GLN A 16 -4.27 -8.00 -8.83
C GLN A 16 -3.94 -9.40 -9.34
N ALA A 17 -3.44 -9.52 -10.58
CA ALA A 17 -3.03 -10.82 -11.13
C ALA A 17 -1.83 -11.42 -10.37
N MET A 18 -0.87 -10.60 -9.95
CA MET A 18 0.26 -11.07 -9.15
C MET A 18 -0.18 -11.54 -7.76
N HIS A 19 -1.05 -10.79 -7.09
CA HIS A 19 -1.60 -11.16 -5.80
C HIS A 19 -2.43 -12.46 -5.89
N GLN A 20 -3.28 -12.62 -6.91
CA GLN A 20 -4.02 -13.87 -7.18
C GLN A 20 -3.11 -15.06 -7.44
N ALA A 21 -1.95 -14.83 -8.08
CA ALA A 21 -0.92 -15.85 -8.28
C ALA A 21 -0.10 -16.15 -7.01
N GLY A 22 -0.40 -15.49 -5.88
CA GLY A 22 0.32 -15.64 -4.61
C GLY A 22 1.75 -15.12 -4.66
N LYS A 23 2.07 -14.21 -5.59
CA LYS A 23 3.39 -13.59 -5.73
C LYS A 23 3.50 -12.36 -4.82
N PRO A 24 4.64 -12.16 -4.15
CA PRO A 24 4.83 -10.99 -3.31
C PRO A 24 4.89 -9.71 -4.13
N LEU A 25 4.41 -8.61 -3.56
CA LEU A 25 4.39 -7.28 -4.15
C LEU A 25 5.10 -6.27 -3.25
N GLY A 26 6.00 -5.47 -3.82
CA GLY A 26 6.74 -4.43 -3.11
C GLY A 26 6.36 -3.04 -3.59
N PHE A 27 6.10 -2.12 -2.66
CA PHE A 27 5.82 -0.70 -2.94
C PHE A 27 6.69 0.18 -2.04
N MET A 28 7.24 1.27 -2.56
CA MET A 28 8.18 2.12 -1.80
C MET A 28 7.84 3.61 -1.89
N CYS A 29 8.27 4.37 -0.87
CA CYS A 29 8.07 5.81 -0.76
C CYS A 29 6.57 6.16 -0.80
N ILE A 30 6.10 6.86 -1.85
CA ILE A 30 4.69 7.22 -1.98
C ILE A 30 3.81 6.13 -2.64
N ALA A 31 4.43 5.11 -3.25
CA ALA A 31 3.70 4.08 -3.99
C ALA A 31 2.70 3.26 -3.15
N PRO A 32 2.95 2.98 -1.84
CA PRO A 32 1.97 2.30 -0.97
C PRO A 32 0.61 3.01 -0.91
N ALA A 33 0.55 4.32 -1.19
CA ALA A 33 -0.71 5.05 -1.18
C ALA A 33 -1.73 4.60 -2.24
N MET A 34 -1.28 3.86 -3.26
CA MET A 34 -2.18 3.28 -4.27
C MET A 34 -2.82 1.97 -3.81
N LEU A 35 -2.26 1.29 -2.82
CA LEU A 35 -2.69 -0.05 -2.41
C LEU A 35 -4.18 -0.15 -2.08
N PRO A 36 -4.78 0.79 -1.30
CA PRO A 36 -6.21 0.72 -0.98
C PRO A 36 -7.14 0.96 -2.17
N LYS A 37 -6.63 1.51 -3.29
CA LYS A 37 -7.40 1.62 -4.55
C LYS A 37 -7.21 0.41 -5.46
N ILE A 38 -6.13 -0.34 -5.28
CA ILE A 38 -5.84 -1.56 -6.03
C ILE A 38 -6.60 -2.74 -5.44
N PHE A 39 -6.60 -2.86 -4.10
CA PHE A 39 -7.20 -3.96 -3.36
C PHE A 39 -8.35 -3.45 -2.47
N ASP A 40 -9.50 -4.12 -2.54
CA ASP A 40 -10.71 -3.75 -1.81
C ASP A 40 -10.84 -4.58 -0.52
N PHE A 41 -9.77 -4.56 0.28
CA PHE A 41 -9.70 -5.22 1.59
C PHE A 41 -8.59 -4.54 2.43
N PRO A 42 -8.65 -4.66 3.78
CA PRO A 42 -7.64 -4.07 4.66
C PRO A 42 -6.25 -4.62 4.38
N LEU A 43 -5.26 -3.73 4.34
CA LEU A 43 -3.85 -4.05 4.09
C LEU A 43 -2.95 -3.35 5.10
N ARG A 44 -2.01 -4.08 5.69
CA ARG A 44 -0.96 -3.51 6.55
C ARG A 44 0.15 -2.92 5.68
N LEU A 45 0.41 -1.62 5.82
CA LEU A 45 1.39 -0.90 5.00
C LEU A 45 2.04 0.27 5.73
N THR A 46 3.10 0.84 5.17
CA THR A 46 3.72 2.08 5.65
C THR A 46 4.00 3.07 4.53
N ILE A 47 3.95 4.35 4.86
CA ILE A 47 4.52 5.46 4.07
C ILE A 47 5.55 6.27 4.90
N GLY A 48 6.01 5.72 6.03
CA GLY A 48 6.86 6.40 6.99
C GLY A 48 6.11 6.77 8.27
N THR A 49 6.28 8.02 8.71
CA THR A 49 5.68 8.54 9.95
C THR A 49 4.93 9.85 9.72
N ASP A 50 4.56 10.16 8.48
CA ASP A 50 3.76 11.34 8.13
C ASP A 50 2.30 11.09 8.51
N ILE A 51 1.80 11.84 9.50
CA ILE A 51 0.48 11.62 10.09
C ILE A 51 -0.63 11.98 9.09
N ASP A 52 -0.52 13.12 8.41
CA ASP A 52 -1.53 13.60 7.47
C ASP A 52 -1.73 12.60 6.32
N THR A 53 -0.64 11.99 5.82
CA THR A 53 -0.71 10.97 4.78
C THR A 53 -1.25 9.65 5.32
N ALA A 54 -0.88 9.26 6.55
CA ALA A 54 -1.40 8.05 7.18
C ALA A 54 -2.93 8.10 7.36
N GLU A 55 -3.48 9.23 7.83
CA GLU A 55 -4.93 9.42 8.02
C GLU A 55 -5.69 9.23 6.70
N VAL A 56 -5.19 9.80 5.59
CA VAL A 56 -5.81 9.62 4.27
C VAL A 56 -5.81 8.15 3.83
N LEU A 57 -4.79 7.38 4.19
CA LEU A 57 -4.71 5.96 3.87
C LEU A 57 -5.68 5.13 4.71
N GLU A 58 -5.82 5.45 5.98
CA GLU A 58 -6.79 4.81 6.88
C GLU A 58 -8.23 5.09 6.42
N GLU A 59 -8.54 6.32 6.00
CA GLU A 59 -9.83 6.66 5.37
C GLU A 59 -10.10 5.86 4.08
N MET A 60 -9.05 5.46 3.38
CA MET A 60 -9.13 4.63 2.18
C MET A 60 -9.19 3.12 2.48
N GLY A 61 -9.08 2.71 3.74
CA GLY A 61 -9.18 1.32 4.19
C GLY A 61 -7.84 0.61 4.47
N ALA A 62 -6.72 1.34 4.52
CA ALA A 62 -5.44 0.79 4.94
C ALA A 62 -5.33 0.66 6.47
N GLU A 63 -4.44 -0.21 6.92
CA GLU A 63 -3.93 -0.24 8.29
C GLU A 63 -2.50 0.33 8.27
N HIS A 64 -2.35 1.63 8.49
CA HIS A 64 -1.04 2.28 8.46
C HIS A 64 -0.19 1.89 9.68
N VAL A 65 1.06 1.52 9.42
CA VAL A 65 2.06 1.18 10.44
C VAL A 65 3.21 2.19 10.35
N PRO A 66 3.46 2.99 11.39
CA PRO A 66 4.64 3.86 11.44
C PRO A 66 5.92 3.05 11.29
N CYS A 67 6.79 3.46 10.37
CA CYS A 67 8.03 2.75 10.04
C CYS A 67 9.18 3.74 9.79
N PRO A 68 10.38 3.52 10.34
CA PRO A 68 11.54 4.33 10.01
C PRO A 68 12.07 4.03 8.60
N VAL A 69 12.93 4.91 8.09
CA VAL A 69 13.45 4.85 6.70
C VAL A 69 14.29 3.60 6.42
N ASP A 70 14.92 3.03 7.43
CA ASP A 70 15.81 1.88 7.37
C ASP A 70 15.10 0.55 7.66
N ASP A 71 13.77 0.53 7.66
CA ASP A 71 12.96 -0.66 7.93
C ASP A 71 11.79 -0.82 6.94
N ILE A 72 11.06 -1.93 7.07
CA ILE A 72 9.96 -2.33 6.20
C ILE A 72 8.72 -2.77 7.01
N VAL A 73 7.55 -2.70 6.37
CA VAL A 73 6.32 -3.30 6.88
C VAL A 73 5.86 -4.39 5.92
N VAL A 74 5.55 -5.57 6.49
CA VAL A 74 5.09 -6.75 5.76
C VAL A 74 3.67 -7.12 6.20
N ASP A 75 2.77 -7.20 5.24
CA ASP A 75 1.50 -7.90 5.32
C ASP A 75 1.71 -9.34 4.83
N GLU A 76 1.88 -10.26 5.77
CA GLU A 76 2.21 -11.66 5.49
C GLU A 76 1.08 -12.41 4.79
N ASP A 77 -0.17 -12.14 5.19
CA ASP A 77 -1.36 -12.79 4.64
C ASP A 77 -1.53 -12.43 3.16
N ASN A 78 -1.28 -11.17 2.81
CA ASN A 78 -1.43 -10.65 1.46
C ASN A 78 -0.13 -10.62 0.64
N LYS A 79 1.00 -10.97 1.27
CA LYS A 79 2.36 -10.92 0.71
C LYS A 79 2.73 -9.54 0.16
N ILE A 80 2.37 -8.49 0.89
CA ILE A 80 2.68 -7.11 0.51
C ILE A 80 3.80 -6.57 1.40
N VAL A 81 4.82 -5.97 0.77
CA VAL A 81 5.96 -5.36 1.45
C VAL A 81 5.99 -3.87 1.12
N THR A 82 6.17 -3.04 2.13
CA THR A 82 6.25 -1.58 1.98
C THR A 82 7.42 -0.98 2.75
N THR A 83 7.99 0.12 2.26
CA THR A 83 9.08 0.84 2.92
C THR A 83 9.01 2.35 2.63
N PRO A 84 9.39 3.22 3.58
CA PRO A 84 9.41 4.67 3.37
C PRO A 84 10.47 5.14 2.35
N ALA A 85 11.48 4.29 2.06
CA ALA A 85 12.64 4.50 1.18
C ALA A 85 13.74 5.42 1.71
#